data_AF-A0A962NME2-F1
#
_entry.id   AF-A0A962NME2-F1
#
_cell.length_a   1.000
_cell.length_b   1.000
_cell.length_c   1.000
_cell.angle_alpha   90.00
_cell.angle_beta   90.00
_cell.angle_gamma   90.00
#
_symmetry.space_group_name_H-M   'P 1'
#
loop_
_entity.id
_entity.type
_entity.pdbx_description
1 polymer ?
#
loop_
_entity_poly.entity_id
_entity_poly.type
_entity_poly.pdbx_seq_one_letter_code
_entity_poly.pdbx_strand_id
1 'polypeptide(L)'
;MNKPLLSLVLIALTCGLLLSATHALTRAQTTANRQAFELEKLREVAGNVGWHIELMGSDAQGDEYYRLSDNNGPTGYVYRAETTAGYNGLIQLIMAVDLQGRVL
;
A
#
# COMPACT_ATOMS: atom_id res chain seq x y z
N MET A 1 -13.51 6.79 -47.30
CA MET A 1 -13.23 6.58 -45.86
C MET A 1 -12.27 7.67 -45.40
N ASN A 2 -12.64 8.46 -44.39
CA ASN A 2 -11.83 9.61 -43.96
C ASN A 2 -10.52 9.12 -43.33
N LYS A 3 -9.38 9.34 -44.02
CA LYS A 3 -8.02 9.05 -43.54
C LYS A 3 -7.76 9.43 -42.06
N PRO A 4 -8.17 10.62 -41.56
CA PRO A 4 -7.94 10.98 -40.16
C PRO A 4 -8.72 10.10 -39.15
N LEU A 5 -9.88 9.58 -39.55
CA LEU A 5 -10.70 8.73 -38.70
C LEU A 5 -10.08 7.33 -38.55
N LEU A 6 -9.53 6.79 -39.65
CA LEU A 6 -8.82 5.51 -39.63
C LEU A 6 -7.55 5.57 -38.75
N SER A 7 -6.78 6.66 -38.84
CA SER A 7 -5.58 6.84 -38.01
C SER A 7 -5.92 6.95 -36.52
N LEU A 8 -6.99 7.65 -36.17
CA LEU A 8 -7.47 7.76 -34.78
C LEU A 8 -7.87 6.38 -34.21
N VAL A 9 -8.60 5.58 -34.99
CA VAL A 9 -9.00 4.23 -34.58
C VAL A 9 -7.79 3.33 -34.37
N LEU A 10 -6.80 3.39 -35.26
CA LEU A 10 -5.56 2.62 -35.11
C LEU A 10 -4.77 3.00 -33.86
N ILE A 11 -4.63 4.29 -33.57
CA ILE A 11 -3.94 4.77 -32.35
C ILE A 11 -4.70 4.33 -31.10
N ALA A 12 -6.03 4.46 -31.09
CA ALA A 12 -6.84 4.02 -29.96
C ALA A 12 -6.69 2.51 -29.71
N LEU A 13 -6.70 1.71 -30.78
CA LEU A 13 -6.52 0.26 -30.71
C LEU A 13 -5.14 -0.10 -30.16
N THR A 14 -4.07 0.51 -30.68
CA THR A 14 -2.71 0.22 -30.22
C THR A 14 -2.50 0.63 -28.77
N CYS A 15 -2.98 1.81 -28.35
CA CYS A 15 -2.92 2.24 -26.96
C CYS A 15 -3.71 1.30 -26.03
N GLY A 16 -4.92 0.90 -26.43
CA GLY A 16 -5.75 -0.01 -25.63
C GLY A 16 -5.10 -1.39 -25.47
N LEU A 17 -4.53 -1.94 -26.55
CA LEU A 17 -3.83 -3.23 -26.53
C LEU A 17 -2.56 -3.17 -25.68
N LEU A 18 -1.75 -2.11 -25.84
CA LEU A 18 -0.54 -1.91 -25.04
C LEU A 18 -0.88 -1.79 -23.55
N LEU A 19 -1.86 -0.94 -23.19
CA LEU A 19 -2.26 -0.75 -21.81
C LEU A 19 -2.77 -2.05 -21.18
N SER A 20 -3.61 -2.79 -21.90
CA SER A 20 -4.17 -4.06 -21.43
C SER A 20 -3.07 -5.12 -21.24
N ALA A 21 -2.16 -5.24 -22.21
CA ALA A 21 -1.05 -6.19 -22.13
C ALA A 21 -0.09 -5.83 -20.98
N THR A 22 0.30 -4.56 -20.87
CA THR A 22 1.15 -4.10 -19.77
C THR A 22 0.48 -4.36 -18.42
N HIS A 23 -0.79 -3.98 -18.26
CA HIS A 23 -1.51 -4.21 -17.01
C HIS A 23 -1.62 -5.71 -16.68
N ALA A 24 -1.93 -6.56 -17.65
CA ALA A 24 -2.00 -8.01 -17.43
C ALA A 24 -0.66 -8.61 -16.98
N LEU A 25 0.45 -8.12 -17.54
CA LEU A 25 1.80 -8.58 -17.20
C LEU A 25 2.28 -8.04 -15.86
N THR A 26 1.99 -6.77 -15.53
CA THR A 26 2.58 -6.12 -14.35
C THR A 26 1.70 -6.21 -13.11
N ARG A 27 0.37 -6.37 -13.22
CA ARG A 27 -0.56 -6.28 -12.08
C ARG A 27 -0.16 -7.15 -10.90
N ALA A 28 0.17 -8.43 -11.14
CA ALA A 28 0.55 -9.35 -10.08
C ALA A 28 1.82 -8.88 -9.38
N GLN A 29 2.83 -8.47 -10.14
CA GLN A 29 4.11 -8.01 -9.60
C GLN A 29 3.99 -6.66 -8.89
N THR A 30 3.19 -5.72 -9.40
CA THR A 30 2.88 -4.47 -8.71
C THR A 30 2.19 -4.72 -7.38
N THR A 31 1.27 -5.69 -7.33
CA THR A 31 0.56 -6.05 -6.09
C THR A 31 1.52 -6.69 -5.08
N ALA A 32 2.35 -7.62 -5.51
CA ALA A 32 3.36 -8.26 -4.66
C ALA A 32 4.39 -7.24 -4.13
N ASN A 33 4.89 -6.36 -4.99
CA ASN A 33 5.83 -5.31 -4.60
C ASN A 33 5.21 -4.34 -3.59
N ARG A 34 3.94 -3.97 -3.78
CA ARG A 34 3.20 -3.14 -2.83
C ARG A 34 3.12 -3.81 -1.45
N GLN A 35 2.70 -5.08 -1.40
CA GLN A 35 2.60 -5.83 -0.14
C GLN A 35 3.95 -5.98 0.55
N ALA A 36 5.01 -6.27 -0.21
CA ALA A 36 6.37 -6.38 0.33
C ALA A 36 6.87 -5.06 0.90
N PHE A 37 6.67 -3.96 0.18
CA PHE A 37 7.03 -2.61 0.63
C PHE A 37 6.25 -2.20 1.89
N GLU A 38 4.95 -2.49 1.93
CA GLU A 38 4.13 -2.20 3.11
C GLU A 38 4.62 -2.96 4.35
N LEU A 39 4.93 -4.25 4.22
CA LEU A 39 5.47 -5.05 5.32
C LEU A 39 6.86 -4.54 5.76
N GLU A 40 7.71 -4.16 4.82
CA GLU A 40 9.02 -3.57 5.09
C GLU A 40 8.88 -2.25 5.87
N LYS A 41 7.95 -1.37 5.49
CA LYS A 41 7.70 -0.12 6.21
C LYS A 41 7.11 -0.35 7.60
N LEU A 42 6.22 -1.32 7.77
CA LEU A 42 5.73 -1.69 9.10
C LEU A 42 6.87 -2.15 10.02
N ARG A 43 7.83 -2.93 9.48
CA ARG A 43 9.02 -3.37 10.23
C ARG A 43 9.98 -2.22 10.54
N GLU A 44 10.16 -1.29 9.60
CA GLU A 44 11.02 -0.12 9.77
C GLU A 44 10.50 0.78 10.90
N VAL A 45 9.19 1.06 10.91
CA VAL A 45 8.55 1.90 11.95
C VAL A 45 8.49 1.17 13.29
N ALA A 46 8.41 -0.16 13.30
CA ALA A 46 8.48 -0.94 14.54
C ALA A 46 9.90 -0.95 15.17
N GLY A 47 10.95 -0.52 14.45
CA GLY A 47 12.32 -0.40 14.99
C GLY A 47 13.02 -1.73 15.32
N ASN A 48 12.35 -2.88 15.21
CA ASN A 48 12.91 -4.19 15.53
C ASN A 48 12.44 -5.28 14.55
N VAL A 49 13.40 -5.89 13.85
CA VAL A 49 13.18 -6.92 12.82
C VAL A 49 12.64 -8.23 13.43
N GLY A 50 12.76 -8.43 14.75
CA GLY A 50 12.34 -9.64 15.45
C GLY A 50 10.88 -9.67 15.92
N TRP A 51 10.14 -8.57 15.79
CA TRP A 51 8.75 -8.52 16.26
C TRP A 51 7.78 -9.14 15.25
N HIS A 52 6.83 -9.90 15.79
CA HIS A 52 5.68 -10.40 15.05
C HIS A 52 4.65 -9.28 14.89
N ILE A 53 4.19 -9.09 13.64
CA ILE A 53 3.20 -8.08 13.29
C ILE A 53 1.91 -8.81 12.90
N GLU A 54 0.86 -8.61 13.68
CA GLU A 54 -0.45 -9.24 13.46
C GLU A 54 -1.49 -8.17 13.13
N LEU A 55 -2.23 -8.35 12.03
CA LEU A 55 -3.36 -7.47 11.70
C LEU A 55 -4.50 -7.75 12.68
N MET A 56 -4.90 -6.71 13.42
CA MET A 56 -5.96 -6.82 14.42
C MET A 56 -7.32 -6.40 13.88
N GLY A 57 -7.34 -5.65 12.77
CA GLY A 57 -8.54 -5.27 12.04
C GLY A 57 -8.42 -3.92 11.34
N SER A 58 -9.56 -3.41 10.90
CA SER A 58 -9.70 -2.10 10.27
C SER A 58 -10.85 -1.34 10.92
N ASP A 59 -10.73 -0.02 11.02
CA ASP A 59 -11.79 0.82 11.56
C ASP A 59 -12.89 1.12 10.51
N ALA A 60 -13.88 1.94 10.87
CA ALA A 60 -14.98 2.30 9.99
C ALA A 60 -14.56 3.15 8.77
N GLN A 61 -13.36 3.74 8.80
CA GLN A 61 -12.77 4.50 7.69
C GLN A 61 -11.86 3.62 6.82
N GLY A 62 -11.63 2.36 7.22
CA GLY A 62 -10.74 1.43 6.53
C GLY A 62 -9.30 1.50 7.01
N ASP A 63 -9.02 2.25 8.08
CA ASP A 63 -7.68 2.39 8.65
C ASP A 63 -7.31 1.11 9.40
N GLU A 64 -6.20 0.49 8.99
CA GLU A 64 -5.72 -0.78 9.53
C GLU A 64 -4.92 -0.56 10.82
N TYR A 65 -5.15 -1.42 11.81
CA TYR A 65 -4.38 -1.46 13.05
C TYR A 65 -3.75 -2.83 13.26
N TYR A 66 -2.47 -2.81 13.64
CA TYR A 66 -1.66 -4.00 13.83
C TYR A 66 -1.15 -4.06 15.27
N ARG A 67 -0.97 -5.27 15.77
CA ARG A 67 -0.30 -5.54 17.04
C ARG A 67 1.13 -5.95 16.78
N LEU A 68 2.06 -5.35 17.52
CA LEU A 68 3.45 -5.76 17.60
C LEU A 68 3.61 -6.68 18.81
N SER A 69 4.20 -7.86 18.62
CA SER A 69 4.49 -8.80 19.69
C SER A 69 5.93 -9.30 19.59
N ASP A 70 6.57 -9.51 20.74
CA ASP A 70 7.82 -10.26 20.85
C ASP A 70 7.57 -11.63 21.51
N ASN A 71 8.64 -12.36 21.82
CA ASN A 71 8.54 -13.67 22.47
C ASN A 71 7.94 -13.62 23.89
N ASN A 72 7.88 -12.44 24.51
CA ASN A 72 7.38 -12.22 25.87
C ASN A 72 5.96 -11.64 25.89
N GLY A 73 5.39 -11.30 24.72
CA GLY A 73 4.01 -10.85 24.59
C GLY A 73 3.85 -9.60 23.73
N PRO A 74 2.73 -8.87 23.85
CA PRO A 74 2.52 -7.65 23.09
C PRO A 74 3.52 -6.57 23.52
N THR A 75 4.11 -5.88 22.55
CA THR A 75 5.10 -4.83 22.77
C THR A 75 4.59 -3.45 22.33
N GLY A 76 3.60 -3.41 21.44
CA GLY A 76 3.04 -2.17 20.92
C GLY A 76 1.99 -2.36 19.84
N TYR A 77 1.65 -1.27 19.16
CA TYR A 77 0.68 -1.22 18.09
C TYR A 77 1.19 -0.38 16.92
N VAL A 78 0.73 -0.70 15.71
CA VAL A 78 0.93 0.14 14.53
C VAL A 78 -0.41 0.61 14.01
N TYR A 79 -0.51 1.90 13.76
CA TYR A 79 -1.66 2.55 13.17
C TYR A 79 -1.31 3.00 11.75
N ARG A 80 -2.21 2.72 10.82
CA ARG A 80 -2.16 3.23 9.45
C ARG A 80 -3.32 4.18 9.26
N ALA A 81 -3.02 5.40 8.84
CA ALA A 81 -4.03 6.39 8.48
C ALA A 81 -3.78 6.90 7.07
N GLU A 82 -4.83 7.05 6.27
CA GLU A 82 -4.75 7.57 4.92
C GLU A 82 -5.53 8.87 4.75
N THR A 83 -5.01 9.80 3.96
CA THR A 83 -5.73 11.03 3.61
C THR A 83 -5.55 11.39 2.15
N THR A 84 -6.65 11.68 1.48
CA THR A 84 -6.69 12.17 0.09
C THR A 84 -6.59 13.69 0.00
N ALA A 85 -6.59 14.39 1.14
CA ALA A 85 -6.49 15.84 1.21
C ALA A 85 -5.04 16.37 1.01
N GLY A 86 -4.10 15.51 0.62
CA GLY A 86 -2.75 15.93 0.29
C GLY A 86 -2.69 16.74 -1.00
N TYR A 87 -1.85 17.78 -1.01
CA TYR A 87 -1.70 18.69 -2.15
C TYR A 87 -1.33 17.95 -3.46
N ASN A 88 -0.54 16.88 -3.38
CA ASN A 88 -0.06 16.10 -4.53
C ASN A 88 -0.52 14.63 -4.52
N GLY A 89 -1.62 14.32 -3.83
CA GLY A 89 -2.21 12.97 -3.82
C GLY A 89 -2.37 12.37 -2.44
N LEU A 90 -2.49 11.05 -2.42
CA LEU A 90 -2.71 10.27 -1.20
C LEU A 90 -1.49 10.37 -0.27
N ILE A 91 -1.73 10.76 0.98
CA ILE A 91 -0.74 10.70 2.04
C ILE A 91 -1.11 9.52 2.93
N GLN A 92 -0.15 8.64 3.16
CA GLN A 92 -0.27 7.51 4.07
C GLN A 92 0.68 7.73 5.25
N LEU A 93 0.12 7.71 6.46
CA LEU A 93 0.85 7.77 7.72
C LEU A 93 0.88 6.38 8.32
N ILE A 94 2.07 5.92 8.71
CA ILE A 94 2.29 4.68 9.46
C ILE A 94 2.98 5.08 10.74
N MET A 95 2.38 4.76 11.89
CA MET A 95 2.90 5.13 13.20
C MET A 95 2.90 3.91 14.12
N ALA A 96 4.06 3.59 14.71
CA ALA A 96 4.17 2.60 15.77
C ALA A 96 4.23 3.28 17.14
N VAL A 97 3.55 2.68 18.11
CA VAL A 97 3.58 3.12 19.51
C VAL A 97 3.80 1.94 20.43
N ASP A 98 4.49 2.16 21.55
CA ASP A 98 4.63 1.19 22.62
C ASP A 98 3.35 1.07 23.46
N LEU A 99 3.34 0.13 24.40
CA LEU A 99 2.21 -0.05 25.33
C LEU A 99 1.99 1.13 26.29
N GLN A 100 2.96 2.05 26.39
CA GLN A 100 2.88 3.27 27.18
C GLN A 100 2.43 4.48 26.34
N GLY A 101 2.13 4.28 25.05
CA GLY A 101 1.69 5.32 24.12
C GLY A 101 2.81 6.23 23.61
N ARG A 102 4.07 5.81 23.73
CA ARG A 102 5.21 6.54 23.15
C ARG A 102 5.45 6.08 21.73
N VAL A 103 5.75 7.02 20.84
CA VAL A 103 6.14 6.72 19.47
C VAL A 103 7.49 5.98 19.49
N LEU A 104 7.54 4.87 18.76
CA LEU A 104 8.73 4.03 18.61
C LEU A 104 9.69 4.56 17.55
#